data_AF-A0A1V5B908-F1
#
_entry.id   AF-A0A1V5B908-F1
#
_cell.length_a   1.000
_cell.length_b   1.000
_cell.length_c   1.000
_cell.angle_alpha   90.00
_cell.angle_beta   90.00
_cell.angle_gamma   90.00
#
_symmetry.space_group_name_H-M   'P 1'
#
loop_
_entity.id
_entity.type
_entity.pdbx_description
1 polymer ?
#
loop_
_entity_poly.entity_id
_entity_poly.type
_entity_poly.pdbx_seq_one_letter_code
_entity_poly.pdbx_strand_id
1 'polypeptide(L)'
;MRLIASAPLILVAVLLAPSLAGPALASEDQADDNTGMMNGLVLGNRIPYEYFVTMGHNDTDLGPGDDPWETGSYDLALMNASIENFNVLKYTSVLPPESKEINLSEAREYFHHGAAIETIMSDLNGVQGDTLCTGVGRIWVNNLDGSLVGGFAAEYKKRYENQTVAEEEARSAAKDALHTSLMGEVNRRYNASEYEFSEPTYAIDYLQVEKKYGTSLVALCWVNYIFPQTGIAGDESMEG
;
A
#
# COMPACT_ATOMS: atom_id res chain seq x y z
N MET A 1 -43.97 43.84 -52.58
CA MET A 1 -44.77 42.61 -52.67
C MET A 1 -44.11 41.58 -51.74
N ARG A 2 -44.77 41.24 -50.61
CA ARG A 2 -44.49 40.11 -49.70
C ARG A 2 -43.11 40.11 -48.99
N LEU A 3 -42.91 39.67 -47.75
CA LEU A 3 -43.73 39.31 -46.59
C LEU A 3 -42.71 39.23 -45.44
N ILE A 4 -42.88 39.99 -44.35
CA ILE A 4 -42.12 39.81 -43.11
C ILE A 4 -42.88 38.74 -42.33
N ALA A 5 -42.26 37.58 -42.09
CA ALA A 5 -42.84 36.51 -41.30
C ALA A 5 -42.59 36.77 -39.81
N SER A 6 -43.70 36.89 -39.09
CA SER A 6 -43.84 37.01 -37.64
C SER A 6 -43.49 35.71 -36.93
N ALA A 7 -42.67 35.78 -35.87
CA ALA A 7 -42.51 34.71 -34.90
C ALA A 7 -43.69 34.69 -33.91
N PRO A 8 -44.14 33.52 -33.41
CA PRO A 8 -45.21 33.45 -32.43
C PRO A 8 -44.70 33.71 -31.02
N LEU A 9 -45.49 34.53 -30.32
CA LEU A 9 -45.39 34.87 -28.90
C LEU A 9 -45.84 33.65 -28.08
N ILE A 10 -44.94 33.00 -27.33
CA ILE A 10 -45.32 32.03 -26.29
C ILE A 10 -45.30 32.76 -24.95
N LEU A 11 -46.51 32.99 -24.44
CA LEU A 11 -46.79 33.54 -23.12
C LEU A 11 -46.61 32.43 -22.08
N VAL A 12 -45.48 32.43 -21.35
CA VAL A 12 -45.33 31.59 -20.15
C VAL A 12 -45.68 32.46 -18.94
N ALA A 13 -46.81 32.15 -18.33
CA ALA A 13 -47.25 32.76 -17.08
C ALA A 13 -46.29 32.36 -15.95
N VAL A 14 -45.66 33.35 -15.33
CA VAL A 14 -44.93 33.20 -14.07
C VAL A 14 -45.96 33.08 -12.95
N LEU A 15 -46.18 31.86 -12.47
CA LEU A 15 -46.87 31.61 -11.21
C LEU A 15 -45.85 31.75 -10.08
N LEU A 16 -45.90 32.91 -9.40
CA LEU A 16 -45.29 33.10 -8.08
C LEU A 16 -45.95 32.14 -7.09
N ALA A 17 -45.23 31.11 -6.68
CA ALA A 17 -45.55 30.37 -5.45
C ALA A 17 -44.93 31.10 -4.26
N PRO A 18 -45.68 31.36 -3.17
CA PRO A 18 -45.12 31.97 -1.98
C PRO A 18 -44.15 31.01 -1.29
N SER A 19 -42.95 31.51 -1.00
CA SER A 19 -41.97 30.87 -0.13
C SER A 19 -42.55 30.73 1.28
N LEU A 20 -43.04 29.54 1.62
CA LEU A 20 -43.23 29.15 3.01
C LEU A 20 -41.93 28.50 3.49
N ALA A 21 -40.98 29.35 3.90
CA ALA A 21 -39.93 28.94 4.81
C ALA A 21 -40.58 28.65 6.16
N GLY A 22 -40.86 27.37 6.44
CA GLY A 22 -41.14 26.88 7.78
C GLY A 22 -39.84 26.37 8.39
N PRO A 23 -39.40 26.85 9.57
CA PRO A 23 -38.30 26.24 10.29
C PRO A 23 -38.85 25.00 10.98
N ALA A 24 -38.84 23.87 10.29
CA ALA A 24 -39.27 22.60 10.86
C ALA A 24 -38.46 21.48 10.19
N LEU A 25 -37.21 21.34 10.63
CA LEU A 25 -36.38 20.12 10.62
C LEU A 25 -35.00 20.45 11.25
N ALA A 26 -35.01 21.15 12.37
CA ALA A 26 -33.84 21.40 13.20
C ALA A 26 -34.29 21.58 14.65
N SER A 27 -34.90 20.54 15.21
CA SER A 27 -35.11 20.41 16.64
C SER A 27 -35.30 18.95 16.98
N GLU A 28 -34.54 18.48 17.97
CA GLU A 28 -34.48 17.12 18.54
C GLU A 28 -33.66 16.17 17.64
N ASP A 29 -32.37 15.88 17.90
CA ASP A 29 -31.70 15.62 19.16
C ASP A 29 -30.46 16.49 19.37
N GLN A 30 -30.54 17.43 20.31
CA GLN A 30 -29.35 17.84 21.05
C GLN A 30 -29.26 16.87 22.22
N ALA A 31 -28.66 15.71 21.97
CA ALA A 31 -28.35 14.75 23.02
C ALA A 31 -27.48 15.46 24.07
N ASP A 32 -27.78 15.19 25.32
CA ASP A 32 -27.06 15.67 26.48
C ASP A 32 -25.58 15.24 26.38
N ASP A 33 -24.70 16.14 25.92
CA ASP A 33 -23.25 15.94 25.77
C ASP A 33 -22.52 15.72 27.11
N ASN A 34 -23.23 15.44 28.20
CA ASN A 34 -22.72 15.39 29.56
C ASN A 34 -22.82 14.03 30.26
N THR A 35 -23.04 12.95 29.52
CA THR A 35 -22.70 11.59 29.96
C THR A 35 -21.63 11.06 29.02
N GLY A 36 -20.37 11.00 29.45
CA GLY A 36 -19.19 10.63 28.65
C GLY A 36 -19.14 9.18 28.13
N MET A 37 -20.26 8.63 27.69
CA MET A 37 -20.40 7.33 27.08
C MET A 37 -20.33 7.48 25.55
N MET A 38 -19.19 7.12 24.98
CA MET A 38 -19.04 7.01 23.53
C MET A 38 -19.75 5.73 23.06
N ASN A 39 -20.87 5.89 22.36
CA ASN A 39 -21.49 4.78 21.63
C ASN A 39 -20.70 4.55 20.34
N GLY A 40 -20.19 3.34 20.13
CA GLY A 40 -19.35 3.09 18.95
C GLY A 40 -18.97 1.63 18.72
N LEU A 41 -18.56 1.32 17.49
CA LEU A 41 -18.00 0.02 17.14
C LEU A 41 -16.58 -0.10 17.72
N VAL A 42 -16.33 -1.12 18.53
CA VAL A 42 -14.96 -1.42 19.00
C VAL A 42 -14.31 -2.37 17.99
N LEU A 43 -13.20 -1.92 17.41
CA LEU A 43 -12.42 -2.67 16.45
C LEU A 43 -11.09 -3.12 17.08
N GLY A 44 -10.67 -4.34 16.75
CA GLY A 44 -9.32 -4.81 17.00
C GLY A 44 -8.31 -4.23 16.01
N ASN A 45 -7.06 -4.67 16.15
CA ASN A 45 -6.03 -4.33 15.17
C ASN A 45 -6.44 -4.82 13.79
N ARG A 46 -6.34 -3.95 12.78
CA ARG A 46 -6.56 -4.35 11.40
C ARG A 46 -5.52 -5.39 10.98
N ILE A 47 -5.95 -6.35 10.15
CA ILE A 47 -5.12 -7.43 9.64
C ILE A 47 -4.96 -7.23 8.13
N PRO A 48 -3.74 -7.03 7.60
CA PRO A 48 -3.53 -6.90 6.16
C PRO A 48 -4.01 -8.15 5.41
N TYR A 49 -4.73 -7.96 4.30
CA TYR A 49 -5.41 -9.05 3.61
C TYR A 49 -4.91 -9.25 2.18
N GLU A 50 -5.33 -8.42 1.23
CA GLU A 50 -4.82 -8.50 -0.14
C GLU A 50 -3.59 -7.63 -0.30
N TYR A 51 -2.58 -8.17 -0.97
CA TYR A 51 -1.41 -7.43 -1.40
C TYR A 51 -1.03 -7.73 -2.84
N PHE A 52 -0.33 -6.81 -3.48
CA PHE A 52 0.39 -7.08 -4.72
C PHE A 52 1.87 -6.78 -4.52
N VAL A 53 2.68 -7.28 -5.43
CA VAL A 53 4.13 -7.07 -5.41
C VAL A 53 4.50 -6.27 -6.63
N THR A 54 5.24 -5.20 -6.41
CA THR A 54 5.70 -4.32 -7.47
C THR A 54 7.18 -4.00 -7.29
N MET A 55 7.80 -3.58 -8.37
CA MET A 55 9.18 -3.15 -8.40
C MET A 55 9.29 -1.97 -9.36
N GLY A 56 10.25 -1.11 -9.08
CA GLY A 56 10.52 0.00 -9.97
C GLY A 56 11.90 0.57 -9.73
N HIS A 57 12.51 1.00 -10.81
CA HIS A 57 13.72 1.79 -10.75
C HIS A 57 13.69 2.90 -11.77
N ASN A 58 14.45 3.94 -11.49
CA ASN A 58 14.76 4.95 -12.48
C ASN A 58 16.02 5.73 -12.08
N ASP A 59 16.55 6.48 -13.04
CA ASP A 59 17.60 7.44 -12.81
C ASP A 59 17.33 8.78 -13.51
N THR A 60 17.90 9.84 -12.96
CA THR A 60 17.66 11.21 -13.42
C THR A 60 18.87 12.11 -13.15
N ASP A 61 19.01 13.14 -13.99
CA ASP A 61 19.93 14.25 -13.73
C ASP A 61 19.30 15.36 -12.88
N LEU A 62 18.00 15.22 -12.58
CA LEU A 62 17.19 16.17 -11.82
C LEU A 62 17.10 15.73 -10.35
N GLY A 63 17.43 16.64 -9.45
CA GLY A 63 17.37 16.41 -8.00
C GLY A 63 17.77 17.69 -7.28
N PRO A 64 16.81 18.50 -6.81
CA PRO A 64 17.13 19.76 -6.14
C PRO A 64 17.52 19.54 -4.67
N GLY A 65 18.35 20.43 -4.13
CA GLY A 65 18.60 20.52 -2.69
C GLY A 65 19.49 19.42 -2.11
N ASP A 66 19.35 19.20 -0.80
CA ASP A 66 20.18 18.27 -0.02
C ASP A 66 19.70 16.80 -0.14
N ASP A 67 18.47 16.60 -0.60
CA ASP A 67 17.89 15.29 -0.90
C ASP A 67 17.46 15.22 -2.38
N PRO A 68 18.41 14.91 -3.29
CA PRO A 68 18.15 14.91 -4.71
C PRO A 68 17.29 13.72 -5.20
N TRP A 69 16.99 12.74 -4.34
CA TRP A 69 16.30 11.52 -4.74
C TRP A 69 14.79 11.63 -4.59
N GLU A 70 14.29 12.19 -3.48
CA GLU A 70 12.86 12.20 -3.12
C GLU A 70 11.95 12.72 -4.25
N THR A 71 12.18 13.95 -4.72
CA THR A 71 11.44 14.52 -5.86
C THR A 71 12.10 14.24 -7.21
N GLY A 72 13.02 13.28 -7.25
CA GLY A 72 13.85 12.93 -8.40
C GLY A 72 13.69 11.47 -8.76
N SER A 73 14.76 10.67 -8.60
CA SER A 73 14.74 9.26 -8.98
C SER A 73 13.78 8.40 -8.13
N TYR A 74 13.49 8.79 -6.89
CA TYR A 74 12.55 8.04 -6.02
C TYR A 74 11.11 8.15 -6.55
N ASP A 75 10.63 9.35 -6.84
CA ASP A 75 9.31 9.56 -7.47
C ASP A 75 9.19 8.81 -8.80
N LEU A 76 10.22 8.85 -9.65
CA LEU A 76 10.26 8.10 -10.90
C LEU A 76 10.26 6.57 -10.70
N ALA A 77 10.92 6.07 -9.66
CA ALA A 77 10.89 4.65 -9.30
C ALA A 77 9.49 4.25 -8.80
N LEU A 78 8.81 5.09 -8.03
CA LEU A 78 7.41 4.87 -7.64
C LEU A 78 6.47 4.85 -8.85
N MET A 79 6.69 5.74 -9.84
CA MET A 79 5.93 5.75 -11.10
C MET A 79 6.14 4.45 -11.88
N ASN A 80 7.39 3.97 -11.96
CA ASN A 80 7.69 2.69 -12.61
C ASN A 80 7.02 1.52 -11.89
N ALA A 81 6.94 1.58 -10.56
CA ALA A 81 6.24 0.62 -9.71
C ALA A 81 4.70 0.81 -9.66
N SER A 82 4.14 1.82 -10.33
CA SER A 82 2.70 2.15 -10.31
C SER A 82 2.14 2.48 -8.92
N ILE A 83 2.93 3.05 -8.02
CA ILE A 83 2.52 3.43 -6.66
C ILE A 83 2.84 4.89 -6.31
N GLU A 84 3.15 5.73 -7.30
CA GLU A 84 3.50 7.15 -7.16
C GLU A 84 2.41 8.00 -6.50
N ASN A 85 1.15 7.59 -6.67
CA ASN A 85 0.00 8.37 -6.22
C ASN A 85 -0.45 8.00 -4.81
N PHE A 86 0.34 7.24 -4.05
CA PHE A 86 0.05 6.86 -2.67
C PHE A 86 1.00 7.54 -1.68
N ASN A 87 0.54 7.67 -0.43
CA ASN A 87 1.40 7.91 0.72
C ASN A 87 1.98 6.57 1.19
N VAL A 88 3.25 6.30 0.88
CA VAL A 88 3.92 5.03 1.23
C VAL A 88 4.22 4.98 2.72
N LEU A 89 3.75 3.93 3.39
CA LEU A 89 4.03 3.61 4.79
C LEU A 89 4.79 2.28 4.85
N LYS A 90 5.94 2.22 5.54
CA LYS A 90 6.74 0.99 5.65
C LYS A 90 6.38 0.21 6.93
N TYR A 91 6.18 -1.09 6.78
CA TYR A 91 5.86 -2.08 7.82
C TYR A 91 7.02 -3.01 8.09
N THR A 92 6.89 -3.74 9.19
CA THR A 92 7.76 -4.88 9.53
C THR A 92 7.27 -6.16 8.85
N SER A 93 8.11 -7.19 8.87
CA SER A 93 8.09 -8.26 7.87
C SER A 93 7.21 -9.49 8.22
N VAL A 94 5.97 -9.28 8.69
CA VAL A 94 5.04 -10.36 9.10
C VAL A 94 3.85 -10.47 8.14
N LEU A 95 3.52 -11.69 7.72
CA LEU A 95 2.40 -12.00 6.81
C LEU A 95 1.29 -12.77 7.53
N PRO A 96 0.05 -12.26 7.57
CA PRO A 96 -1.09 -12.99 8.12
C PRO A 96 -1.45 -14.24 7.30
N PRO A 97 -1.92 -15.34 7.90
CA PRO A 97 -2.34 -16.54 7.16
C PRO A 97 -3.53 -16.29 6.23
N GLU A 98 -4.37 -15.28 6.51
CA GLU A 98 -5.47 -14.88 5.66
C GLU A 98 -5.01 -14.11 4.43
N SER A 99 -3.77 -13.59 4.44
CA SER A 99 -3.31 -12.72 3.37
C SER A 99 -3.05 -13.47 2.06
N LYS A 100 -3.27 -12.78 0.94
CA LYS A 100 -3.07 -13.36 -0.40
C LYS A 100 -2.48 -12.35 -1.37
N GLU A 101 -1.58 -12.84 -2.21
CA GLU A 101 -1.02 -12.10 -3.32
C GLU A 101 -2.04 -12.03 -4.47
N ILE A 102 -2.32 -10.83 -4.95
CA ILE A 102 -3.14 -10.55 -6.12
C ILE A 102 -2.30 -9.83 -7.17
N ASN A 103 -2.73 -9.88 -8.44
CA ASN A 103 -2.03 -9.17 -9.51
C ASN A 103 -2.27 -7.66 -9.43
N LEU A 104 -1.32 -6.87 -9.93
CA LEU A 104 -1.43 -5.41 -9.98
C LEU A 104 -2.73 -4.93 -10.68
N SER A 105 -3.22 -5.65 -11.69
CA SER A 105 -4.47 -5.32 -12.37
C SER A 105 -5.70 -5.42 -11.47
N GLU A 106 -5.72 -6.40 -10.56
CA GLU A 106 -6.80 -6.57 -9.58
C GLU A 106 -6.65 -5.52 -8.47
N ALA A 107 -5.42 -5.28 -8.00
CA ALA A 107 -5.12 -4.30 -6.98
C ALA A 107 -5.56 -2.86 -7.35
N ARG A 108 -5.52 -2.53 -8.65
CA ARG A 108 -5.92 -1.20 -9.17
C ARG A 108 -7.36 -0.82 -8.83
N GLU A 109 -8.25 -1.77 -8.55
CA GLU A 109 -9.63 -1.48 -8.12
C GLU A 109 -9.68 -0.75 -6.77
N TYR A 110 -8.64 -0.88 -5.95
CA TYR A 110 -8.52 -0.23 -4.64
C TYR A 110 -7.75 1.09 -4.68
N PHE A 111 -7.23 1.50 -5.84
CA PHE A 111 -6.33 2.64 -5.91
C PHE A 111 -7.10 3.96 -5.73
N HIS A 112 -6.60 4.79 -4.82
CA HIS A 112 -7.12 6.14 -4.59
C HIS A 112 -5.95 7.10 -4.39
N HIS A 113 -5.93 8.19 -5.15
CA HIS A 113 -4.87 9.19 -5.06
C HIS A 113 -4.77 9.76 -3.64
N GLY A 114 -3.54 9.81 -3.10
CA GLY A 114 -3.25 10.24 -1.74
C GLY A 114 -3.63 9.23 -0.64
N ALA A 115 -4.15 8.05 -0.98
CA ALA A 115 -4.39 7.02 0.03
C ALA A 115 -3.06 6.51 0.62
N ALA A 116 -3.11 6.04 1.86
CA ALA A 116 -1.97 5.33 2.44
C ALA A 116 -1.84 3.96 1.76
N ILE A 117 -0.61 3.61 1.37
CA ILE A 117 -0.27 2.24 0.96
C ILE A 117 0.77 1.72 1.94
N GLU A 118 0.41 0.69 2.68
CA GLU A 118 1.32 0.07 3.62
C GLU A 118 2.11 -1.00 2.91
N THR A 119 3.41 -1.00 3.15
CA THR A 119 4.35 -1.77 2.35
C THR A 119 5.39 -2.46 3.20
N ILE A 120 5.81 -3.64 2.77
CA ILE A 120 7.09 -4.21 3.17
C ILE A 120 8.02 -3.93 1.99
N MET A 121 8.89 -2.94 2.14
CA MET A 121 9.60 -2.32 1.02
C MET A 121 11.11 -2.28 1.27
N SER A 122 11.84 -2.71 0.25
CA SER A 122 13.26 -2.42 0.12
C SER A 122 13.47 -1.35 -0.93
N ASP A 123 14.05 -0.23 -0.54
CA ASP A 123 14.41 0.88 -1.41
C ASP A 123 15.85 1.32 -1.15
N LEU A 124 16.51 1.76 -2.21
CA LEU A 124 17.90 2.16 -2.17
C LEU A 124 18.18 3.24 -3.22
N ASN A 125 18.91 4.26 -2.78
CA ASN A 125 19.39 5.36 -3.60
C ASN A 125 20.87 5.17 -3.96
N GLY A 126 21.27 5.68 -5.12
CA GLY A 126 22.62 5.66 -5.64
C GLY A 126 22.92 6.90 -6.49
N VAL A 127 24.17 6.98 -6.94
CA VAL A 127 24.65 8.00 -7.87
C VAL A 127 25.28 7.34 -9.10
N GLN A 128 25.56 8.15 -10.12
CA GLN A 128 26.20 7.70 -11.35
C GLN A 128 27.38 6.76 -11.12
N GLY A 129 27.38 5.62 -11.82
CA GLY A 129 28.42 4.59 -11.74
C GLY A 129 28.16 3.49 -10.72
N ASP A 130 27.17 3.66 -9.84
CA ASP A 130 26.76 2.60 -8.91
C ASP A 130 25.92 1.52 -9.60
N THR A 131 25.94 0.32 -9.01
CA THR A 131 24.89 -0.69 -9.24
C THR A 131 24.06 -0.84 -7.98
N LEU A 132 22.73 -0.81 -8.12
CA LEU A 132 21.76 -1.00 -7.05
C LEU A 132 21.03 -2.32 -7.26
N CYS A 133 20.84 -3.07 -6.18
CA CYS A 133 19.98 -4.24 -6.18
C CYS A 133 19.10 -4.22 -4.95
N THR A 134 17.79 -4.32 -5.16
CA THR A 134 16.78 -4.37 -4.10
C THR A 134 15.93 -5.62 -4.24
N GLY A 135 15.31 -6.08 -3.17
CA GLY A 135 14.44 -7.24 -3.24
C GLY A 135 13.59 -7.44 -2.00
N VAL A 136 12.49 -8.15 -2.19
CA VAL A 136 11.61 -8.66 -1.14
C VAL A 136 11.42 -10.14 -1.36
N GLY A 137 11.76 -10.94 -0.36
CA GLY A 137 11.48 -12.37 -0.31
C GLY A 137 10.31 -12.67 0.63
N ARG A 138 9.63 -13.78 0.43
CA ARG A 138 8.50 -14.25 1.28
C ARG A 138 8.60 -15.74 1.54
N ILE A 139 8.27 -16.16 2.75
CA ILE A 139 8.21 -17.56 3.18
C ILE A 139 6.96 -17.80 4.03
N TRP A 140 6.36 -18.98 3.90
CA TRP A 140 5.18 -19.39 4.67
C TRP A 140 5.52 -20.51 5.64
N VAL A 141 4.86 -20.50 6.80
CA VAL A 141 4.97 -21.51 7.85
C VAL A 141 3.66 -22.27 7.95
N ASN A 142 3.73 -23.58 7.89
CA ASN A 142 2.60 -24.49 8.00
C ASN A 142 2.80 -25.42 9.20
N ASN A 143 1.71 -25.85 9.82
CA ASN A 143 1.72 -27.01 10.70
C ASN A 143 1.99 -28.28 9.88
N LEU A 144 2.39 -29.37 10.54
CA LEU A 144 2.62 -30.67 9.88
C LEU A 144 1.37 -31.28 9.22
N ASP A 145 0.18 -30.80 9.57
CA ASP A 145 -1.08 -31.20 8.93
C ASP A 145 -1.41 -30.39 7.66
N GLY A 146 -0.53 -29.45 7.28
CA GLY A 146 -0.67 -28.58 6.12
C GLY A 146 -1.48 -27.30 6.37
N SER A 147 -1.97 -27.05 7.60
CA SER A 147 -2.66 -25.80 7.91
C SER A 147 -1.68 -24.62 8.02
N LEU A 148 -2.05 -23.50 7.39
CA LEU A 148 -1.20 -22.30 7.33
C LEU A 148 -1.22 -21.54 8.66
N VAL A 149 -0.03 -21.28 9.21
CA VAL A 149 0.15 -20.49 10.45
C VAL A 149 0.27 -19.00 10.14
N GLY A 150 0.98 -18.68 9.06
CA GLY A 150 1.31 -17.31 8.65
C GLY A 150 2.63 -17.32 7.90
N GLY A 151 3.23 -16.15 7.70
CA GLY A 151 4.48 -16.04 6.95
C GLY A 151 5.34 -14.87 7.37
N PHE A 152 6.50 -14.78 6.74
CA PHE A 152 7.42 -13.68 6.88
C PHE A 152 7.84 -13.17 5.52
N ALA A 153 8.17 -11.89 5.48
CA ALA A 153 8.90 -11.30 4.38
C ALA A 153 10.32 -10.96 4.85
N ALA A 154 11.21 -10.69 3.91
CA ALA A 154 12.52 -10.12 4.21
C ALA A 154 12.91 -9.17 3.09
N GLU A 155 13.56 -8.08 3.46
CA GLU A 155 14.02 -7.04 2.56
C GLU A 155 15.53 -7.18 2.32
N TYR A 156 15.95 -6.97 1.07
CA TYR A 156 17.34 -6.93 0.67
C TYR A 156 17.64 -5.63 -0.06
N LYS A 157 18.74 -4.98 0.29
CA LYS A 157 19.29 -3.88 -0.50
C LYS A 157 20.80 -3.91 -0.47
N LYS A 158 21.41 -3.71 -1.62
CA LYS A 158 22.86 -3.56 -1.75
C LYS A 158 23.21 -2.55 -2.82
N ARG A 159 24.12 -1.65 -2.45
CA ARG A 159 24.80 -0.70 -3.33
C ARG A 159 26.19 -1.23 -3.62
N TYR A 160 26.54 -1.35 -4.89
CA TYR A 160 27.91 -1.57 -5.34
C TYR A 160 28.46 -0.22 -5.79
N GLU A 161 29.22 0.41 -4.90
CA GLU A 161 29.69 1.79 -5.08
C GLU A 161 30.71 1.90 -6.23
N ASN A 162 30.41 2.77 -7.20
CA ASN A 162 31.24 3.01 -8.38
C ASN A 162 31.69 1.73 -9.09
N GLN A 163 30.79 0.74 -9.15
CA GLN A 163 31.05 -0.57 -9.70
C GLN A 163 29.86 -1.03 -10.53
N THR A 164 30.14 -1.45 -11.76
CA THR A 164 29.21 -2.22 -12.59
C THR A 164 29.31 -3.69 -12.22
N VAL A 165 28.18 -4.29 -11.85
CA VAL A 165 28.06 -5.73 -11.58
C VAL A 165 27.10 -6.33 -12.60
N ALA A 166 27.38 -7.54 -13.08
CA ALA A 166 26.43 -8.19 -13.98
C ALA A 166 25.09 -8.41 -13.27
N GLU A 167 23.97 -8.13 -13.95
CA GLU A 167 22.62 -8.25 -13.36
C GLU A 167 22.39 -9.63 -12.74
N GLU A 168 22.78 -10.71 -13.42
CA GLU A 168 22.66 -12.08 -12.92
C GLU A 168 23.43 -12.30 -11.60
N GLU A 169 24.64 -11.75 -11.49
CA GLU A 169 25.46 -11.86 -10.28
C GLU A 169 24.79 -11.12 -9.11
N ALA A 170 24.32 -9.89 -9.36
CA ALA A 170 23.64 -9.10 -8.34
C ALA A 170 22.34 -9.76 -7.87
N ARG A 171 21.51 -10.25 -8.81
CA ARG A 171 20.26 -10.95 -8.51
C ARG A 171 20.48 -12.27 -7.77
N SER A 172 21.49 -13.04 -8.16
CA SER A 172 21.85 -14.28 -7.48
C SER A 172 22.27 -14.01 -6.02
N ALA A 173 23.16 -13.03 -5.80
CA ALA A 173 23.57 -12.63 -4.46
C ALA A 173 22.40 -12.10 -3.60
N ALA A 174 21.47 -11.36 -4.19
CA ALA A 174 20.25 -10.90 -3.52
C ALA A 174 19.36 -12.07 -3.11
N LYS A 175 19.15 -13.04 -3.99
CA LYS A 175 18.37 -14.24 -3.71
C LYS A 175 18.97 -15.06 -2.56
N ASP A 176 20.28 -15.30 -2.57
CA ASP A 176 20.96 -16.04 -1.50
C ASP A 176 20.86 -15.33 -0.14
N ALA A 177 20.99 -14.00 -0.14
CA ALA A 177 20.84 -13.19 1.07
C ALA A 177 19.40 -13.21 1.59
N LEU A 178 18.41 -13.04 0.72
CA LEU A 178 16.99 -13.13 1.08
C LEU A 178 16.66 -14.52 1.64
N HIS A 179 17.11 -15.58 0.98
CA HIS A 179 16.92 -16.95 1.46
C HIS A 179 17.48 -17.13 2.87
N THR A 180 18.73 -16.69 3.08
CA THR A 180 19.39 -16.76 4.39
C THR A 180 18.61 -16.01 5.46
N SER A 181 18.13 -14.79 5.15
CA SER A 181 17.32 -13.98 6.06
C SER A 181 16.01 -14.67 6.43
N LEU A 182 15.24 -15.13 5.44
CA LEU A 182 13.95 -15.80 5.64
C LEU A 182 14.10 -17.09 6.45
N MET A 183 15.08 -17.93 6.10
CA MET A 183 15.38 -19.13 6.86
C MET A 183 15.82 -18.79 8.29
N GLY A 184 16.59 -17.72 8.48
CA GLY A 184 16.93 -17.20 9.80
C GLY A 184 15.70 -16.80 10.62
N GLU A 185 14.69 -16.17 10.02
CA GLU A 185 13.45 -15.79 10.70
C GLU A 185 12.62 -17.00 11.14
N VAL A 186 12.35 -17.93 10.23
CA VAL A 186 11.52 -19.10 10.56
C VAL A 186 12.23 -20.00 11.57
N ASN A 187 13.53 -20.26 11.41
CA ASN A 187 14.28 -21.13 12.33
C ASN A 187 14.45 -20.55 13.74
N ARG A 188 14.31 -19.22 13.92
CA ARG A 188 14.33 -18.60 15.25
C ARG A 188 12.97 -18.68 15.97
N ARG A 189 11.87 -18.78 15.22
CA ARG A 189 10.50 -18.71 15.75
C ARG A 189 9.79 -20.06 15.76
N TYR A 190 10.20 -20.97 14.89
CA TYR A 190 9.55 -22.26 14.66
C TYR A 190 10.57 -23.39 14.62
N ASN A 191 10.20 -24.52 15.19
CA ASN A 191 11.01 -25.74 15.17
C ASN A 191 10.64 -26.59 13.95
N ALA A 192 11.61 -26.93 13.11
CA ALA A 192 11.39 -27.76 11.92
C ALA A 192 10.88 -29.19 12.23
N SER A 193 10.92 -29.64 13.49
CA SER A 193 10.26 -30.91 13.88
C SER A 193 8.75 -30.77 14.11
N GLU A 194 8.22 -29.55 14.15
CA GLU A 194 6.82 -29.23 14.46
C GLU A 194 6.13 -28.45 13.34
N TYR A 195 6.89 -27.89 12.41
CA TYR A 195 6.41 -27.03 11.33
C TYR A 195 7.11 -27.35 10.01
N GLU A 196 6.41 -27.08 8.91
CA GLU A 196 6.94 -27.11 7.56
C GLU A 196 7.03 -25.69 6.99
N PHE A 197 8.06 -25.42 6.18
CA PHE A 197 8.25 -24.11 5.54
C PHE A 197 8.09 -24.24 4.03
N SER A 198 7.43 -23.29 3.39
CA SER A 198 7.33 -23.25 1.93
C SER A 198 8.68 -22.97 1.28
N GLU A 199 8.82 -23.31 0.00
CA GLU A 199 9.88 -22.72 -0.81
C GLU A 199 9.68 -21.19 -0.84
N PRO A 200 10.72 -20.38 -0.57
CA PRO A 200 10.54 -18.95 -0.57
C PRO A 200 10.36 -18.39 -1.98
N THR A 201 9.59 -17.31 -2.09
CA THR A 201 9.41 -16.55 -3.34
C THR A 201 10.19 -15.24 -3.25
N TYR A 202 10.63 -14.72 -4.39
CA TYR A 202 11.49 -13.53 -4.44
C TYR A 202 11.05 -12.59 -5.56
N ALA A 203 10.94 -11.31 -5.23
CA ALA A 203 10.93 -10.21 -6.19
C ALA A 203 12.23 -9.42 -6.00
N ILE A 204 12.98 -9.24 -7.07
CA ILE A 204 14.29 -8.59 -7.04
C ILE A 204 14.31 -7.59 -8.18
N ASP A 205 14.89 -6.42 -7.92
CA ASP A 205 15.11 -5.38 -8.91
C ASP A 205 16.59 -5.02 -8.98
N TYR A 206 16.99 -4.48 -10.12
CA TYR A 206 18.37 -4.16 -10.47
C TYR A 206 18.42 -2.85 -11.25
N LEU A 207 19.32 -1.95 -10.88
CA LEU A 207 19.60 -0.72 -11.61
C LEU A 207 21.11 -0.50 -11.70
N GLN A 208 21.62 -0.30 -12.92
CA GLN A 208 22.89 0.37 -13.13
C GLN A 208 22.62 1.86 -13.29
N VAL A 209 23.20 2.71 -12.44
CA VAL A 209 22.91 4.14 -12.43
C VAL A 209 23.76 4.86 -13.48
N GLU A 210 23.13 5.33 -14.55
CA GLU A 210 23.80 6.01 -15.67
C GLU A 210 23.76 7.53 -15.53
N LYS A 211 22.70 8.07 -14.93
CA LYS A 211 22.52 9.50 -14.64
C LYS A 211 23.00 9.87 -13.23
N LYS A 212 22.93 11.15 -12.86
CA LYS A 212 23.46 11.62 -11.57
C LYS A 212 22.90 10.90 -10.36
N TYR A 213 21.59 10.64 -10.33
CA TYR A 213 20.88 10.05 -9.20
C TYR A 213 20.02 8.89 -9.67
N GLY A 214 20.06 7.77 -8.94
CA GLY A 214 19.26 6.59 -9.23
C GLY A 214 18.59 6.05 -7.99
N THR A 215 17.43 5.41 -8.18
CA THR A 215 16.69 4.70 -7.14
C THR A 215 16.18 3.39 -7.69
N SER A 216 16.31 2.33 -6.91
CA SER A 216 15.63 1.05 -7.13
C SER A 216 14.80 0.71 -5.90
N LEU A 217 13.61 0.13 -6.11
CA LEU A 217 12.76 -0.36 -5.05
C LEU A 217 12.01 -1.65 -5.45
N VAL A 218 11.73 -2.47 -4.44
CA VAL A 218 10.79 -3.58 -4.49
C VAL A 218 9.88 -3.49 -3.27
N ALA A 219 8.57 -3.63 -3.49
CA ALA A 219 7.58 -3.53 -2.44
C ALA A 219 6.51 -4.62 -2.56
N LEU A 220 6.17 -5.21 -1.42
CA LEU A 220 4.85 -5.78 -1.18
C LEU A 220 3.95 -4.65 -0.71
N CYS A 221 2.75 -4.51 -1.30
CA CYS A 221 1.84 -3.40 -1.07
C CYS A 221 0.45 -3.89 -0.67
N TRP A 222 0.02 -3.58 0.56
CA TRP A 222 -1.30 -3.92 1.10
C TRP A 222 -2.37 -2.98 0.56
N VAL A 223 -3.47 -3.53 0.04
CA VAL A 223 -4.56 -2.75 -0.57
C VAL A 223 -5.85 -2.77 0.23
N ASN A 224 -6.03 -3.72 1.14
CA ASN A 224 -7.17 -3.77 2.04
C ASN A 224 -6.85 -4.56 3.32
N TYR A 225 -7.77 -4.48 4.29
CA TYR A 225 -7.60 -5.00 5.64
C TYR A 225 -8.90 -5.60 6.16
N ILE A 226 -8.75 -6.64 6.97
CA ILE A 226 -9.80 -7.15 7.84
C ILE A 226 -9.79 -6.29 9.12
N PHE A 227 -10.95 -5.80 9.53
CA PHE A 227 -11.13 -5.08 10.80
C PHE A 227 -11.94 -5.97 11.76
N PRO A 228 -11.30 -6.64 12.73
CA PRO A 228 -12.02 -7.48 13.68
C PRO A 228 -12.96 -6.62 14.54
N GLN A 229 -14.25 -6.95 14.57
CA GLN A 229 -15.17 -6.34 15.53
C GLN A 229 -15.05 -7.07 16.88
N THR A 230 -14.69 -6.33 17.93
CA THR A 230 -14.47 -6.88 19.27
C THR A 230 -15.57 -6.52 20.26
N GLY A 231 -16.47 -5.61 19.90
CA GLY A 231 -17.64 -5.27 20.70
C GLY A 231 -18.38 -4.03 20.21
N ILE A 232 -19.37 -3.61 21.00
CA ILE A 232 -20.07 -2.33 20.85
C ILE A 232 -19.85 -1.57 22.17
N ALA A 233 -19.20 -0.41 22.09
CA ALA A 233 -19.09 0.50 23.22
C ALA A 233 -20.45 1.14 23.48
N GLY A 234 -20.88 1.16 24.75
CA GLY A 234 -22.14 1.76 25.18
C GLY A 234 -23.33 0.81 25.32
N ASP A 235 -23.18 -0.47 24.96
CA ASP A 235 -24.22 -1.49 25.24
C ASP A 235 -24.01 -2.06 26.64
N GLU A 236 -24.42 -1.30 27.67
CA GLU A 236 -24.79 -1.92 28.94
C GLU A 236 -26.10 -2.67 28.71
N SER A 237 -26.01 -3.87 28.14
CA SER A 237 -27.07 -4.84 28.32
C SER A 237 -27.14 -5.11 29.81
N MET A 238 -28.12 -4.48 30.44
CA MET A 238 -28.65 -4.76 31.77
C MET A 238 -28.70 -6.28 31.99
N GLU A 239 -27.65 -6.85 32.62
CA GLU A 239 -27.78 -8.11 33.32
C GLU A 239 -28.58 -7.82 34.60
N GLY A 240 -29.91 -7.86 34.44
CA GLY A 240 -30.88 -8.00 35.52
C GLY A 240 -31.34 -9.45 35.65
#